data_AF-A0A530A6E8-F1
#
_entry.id   AF-A0A530A6E8-F1
#
_cell.length_a   1.000
_cell.length_b   1.000
_cell.length_c   1.000
_cell.angle_alpha   90.00
_cell.angle_beta   90.00
_cell.angle_gamma   90.00
#
_symmetry.space_group_name_H-M   'P 1'
#
loop_
_entity.id
_entity.type
_entity.pdbx_description
1 polymer ?
#
loop_
_entity_poly.entity_id
_entity_poly.type
_entity_poly.pdbx_seq_one_letter_code
_entity_poly.pdbx_strand_id
1 'polypeptide(L)'
;RYPGLDGDASHNLARVQMDRFGFLISFELASEQRAEAFIDNCVLIESATSFGGVHTSAERRSKRGDAVPPGFVRLSIGCEPVEELWQAIEAALDKVAS
;
A
#
# COMPACT_ATOMS: atom_id res chain seq x y z
N ARG A 1 -4.26 4.85 5.23
CA ARG A 1 -5.66 4.91 4.79
C ARG A 1 -6.12 3.53 4.38
N TYR A 2 -7.18 3.06 5.01
CA TYR A 2 -7.84 1.78 4.74
C TYR A 2 -9.26 1.88 5.30
N PRO A 3 -10.33 1.64 4.50
CA PRO A 3 -11.71 1.82 4.97
C PRO A 3 -12.09 0.93 6.16
N GLY A 4 -11.37 -0.16 6.40
CA GLY A 4 -11.59 -1.03 7.56
C GLY A 4 -11.07 -0.48 8.89
N LEU A 5 -10.29 0.61 8.90
CA LEU A 5 -9.84 1.27 10.13
C LEU A 5 -10.91 2.22 10.65
N ASP A 6 -11.23 2.15 11.94
CA ASP A 6 -12.24 3.00 12.59
C ASP A 6 -11.98 4.51 12.42
N GLY A 7 -10.71 4.89 12.29
CA GLY A 7 -10.27 6.27 12.09
C GLY A 7 -10.30 6.77 10.64
N ASP A 8 -10.60 5.93 9.63
CA ASP A 8 -10.68 6.41 8.25
C ASP A 8 -12.03 7.13 8.02
N ALA A 9 -11.97 8.30 7.38
CA ALA A 9 -13.16 9.11 7.09
C ALA A 9 -14.24 8.36 6.28
N SER A 10 -13.84 7.33 5.52
CA SER A 10 -14.77 6.50 4.74
C SER A 10 -15.37 5.32 5.53
N HIS A 11 -14.89 5.03 6.75
CA HIS A 11 -15.23 3.80 7.48
C HIS A 11 -16.74 3.59 7.67
N ASN A 12 -17.46 4.62 8.13
CA ASN A 12 -18.91 4.54 8.34
C ASN A 12 -19.67 4.24 7.04
N LEU A 13 -19.27 4.87 5.93
CA LEU A 13 -19.89 4.65 4.63
C LEU A 13 -19.55 3.26 4.09
N ALA A 14 -18.28 2.85 4.21
CA ALA A 14 -17.79 1.54 3.79
C ALA A 14 -18.53 0.40 4.50
N ARG A 15 -18.79 0.53 5.81
CA ARG A 15 -19.56 -0.45 6.58
C ARG A 15 -20.99 -0.64 6.11
N VAL A 16 -21.59 0.39 5.51
CA VAL A 16 -22.98 0.33 5.01
C VAL A 16 -23.04 -0.19 3.58
N GLN A 17 -22.04 0.16 2.75
CA GLN A 17 -22.08 -0.06 1.30
C GLN A 17 -21.25 -1.26 0.81
N MET A 18 -20.33 -1.79 1.64
CA MET A 18 -19.39 -2.84 1.21
C MET A 18 -19.56 -4.10 2.07
N ASP A 19 -19.56 -5.27 1.43
CA ASP A 19 -19.56 -6.57 2.13
C ASP A 19 -18.26 -6.81 2.90
N ARG A 20 -17.14 -6.30 2.37
CA ARG A 20 -15.79 -6.34 2.93
C ARG A 20 -15.04 -5.07 2.53
N PHE A 21 -14.07 -4.63 3.33
CA PHE A 21 -13.35 -3.37 3.11
C PHE A 21 -12.31 -3.39 1.96
N GLY A 22 -12.13 -4.55 1.32
CA GLY A 22 -11.17 -4.74 0.24
C GLY A 22 -9.73 -4.90 0.72
N PHE A 23 -8.81 -4.89 -0.25
CA PHE A 23 -7.39 -5.19 -0.08
C PHE A 23 -6.48 -4.03 -0.51
N LEU A 24 -7.06 -2.87 -0.82
CA LEU A 24 -6.32 -1.67 -1.17
C LEU A 24 -6.01 -0.85 0.08
N ILE A 25 -4.72 -0.65 0.33
CA ILE A 25 -4.19 0.17 1.42
C ILE A 25 -3.41 1.32 0.78
N SER A 26 -3.42 2.49 1.40
CA SER A 26 -2.54 3.59 0.98
C SER A 26 -1.92 4.27 2.18
N PHE A 27 -0.68 4.69 2.05
CA PHE A 27 0.06 5.37 3.11
C PHE A 27 1.06 6.35 2.49
N GLU A 28 1.65 7.18 3.33
CA GLU A 28 2.60 8.20 2.92
C GLU A 28 3.91 7.98 3.65
N LEU A 29 5.00 7.97 2.88
CA LEU A 29 6.37 8.03 3.38
C LEU A 29 6.91 9.45 3.25
N ALA A 30 7.94 9.77 4.03
CA ALA A 30 8.44 11.15 4.17
C ALA A 30 8.94 11.79 2.86
N SER A 31 9.27 10.99 1.84
CA SER A 31 9.70 11.48 0.54
C SER A 31 9.39 10.51 -0.59
N GLU A 32 9.47 11.03 -1.82
CA GLU A 32 9.43 10.25 -3.05
C GLU A 32 10.50 9.15 -3.08
N GLN A 33 11.73 9.48 -2.67
CA GLN A 33 12.85 8.54 -2.65
C GLN A 33 12.61 7.39 -1.66
N ARG A 34 12.04 7.68 -0.50
CA ARG A 34 11.68 6.65 0.49
C ARG A 34 10.53 5.77 -0.02
N ALA A 35 9.55 6.34 -0.71
CA ALA A 35 8.48 5.58 -1.34
C ALA A 35 8.98 4.64 -2.44
N GLU A 36 9.87 5.11 -3.31
CA GLU A 36 10.51 4.26 -4.33
C GLU A 36 11.37 3.17 -3.68
N ALA A 37 12.23 3.54 -2.73
CA ALA A 37 13.08 2.59 -2.05
C ALA A 37 12.27 1.52 -1.31
N PHE A 38 11.13 1.86 -0.71
CA PHE A 38 10.23 0.88 -0.09
C PHE A 38 9.72 -0.15 -1.12
N ILE A 39 9.22 0.33 -2.26
CA ILE A 39 8.69 -0.53 -3.32
C ILE A 39 9.79 -1.41 -3.90
N ASP A 40 10.96 -0.84 -4.20
CA ASP A 40 12.06 -1.55 -4.86
C ASP A 40 12.78 -2.56 -3.94
N ASN A 41 12.72 -2.37 -2.62
CA ASN A 41 13.40 -3.24 -1.65
C ASN A 41 12.51 -4.32 -1.03
N CYS A 42 11.21 -4.31 -1.29
CA CYS A 42 10.28 -5.30 -0.73
C CYS A 42 10.14 -6.50 -1.68
N VAL A 43 10.74 -7.62 -1.33
CA VAL A 43 10.90 -8.80 -2.20
C VAL A 43 9.58 -9.48 -2.62
N LEU A 44 8.49 -9.24 -1.89
CA LEU A 44 7.16 -9.78 -2.19
C LEU A 44 6.20 -8.73 -2.78
N ILE A 45 6.70 -7.54 -3.13
CA ILE A 45 5.89 -6.50 -3.77
C ILE A 45 6.35 -6.33 -5.20
N GLU A 46 5.42 -6.48 -6.14
CA GLU A 46 5.65 -6.09 -7.53
C GLU A 46 5.42 -4.58 -7.70
N SER A 47 6.39 -3.88 -8.30
CA SER A 47 6.16 -2.53 -8.82
C SER A 47 5.26 -2.60 -10.05
N ALA A 48 3.94 -2.55 -9.85
CA ALA A 48 2.97 -2.66 -10.92
C ALA A 48 1.89 -1.59 -10.80
N THR A 49 1.43 -1.11 -11.96
CA THR A 49 0.37 -0.09 -12.05
C THR A 49 -1.02 -0.71 -12.17
N SER A 50 -1.08 -2.03 -12.36
CA SER A 50 -2.31 -2.83 -12.31
C SER A 50 -2.49 -3.44 -10.91
N PHE A 51 -3.74 -3.68 -10.53
CA PHE A 51 -4.14 -4.21 -9.23
C PHE A 51 -5.22 -5.29 -9.41
N GLY A 52 -5.38 -6.17 -8.41
CA GLY A 52 -6.32 -7.29 -8.45
C GLY A 52 -5.75 -8.61 -8.99
N GLY A 53 -4.42 -8.70 -9.12
CA GLY A 53 -3.73 -10.00 -9.25
C GLY A 53 -3.68 -10.74 -7.92
N VAL A 54 -3.19 -11.99 -7.96
CA VAL A 54 -2.96 -12.80 -6.75
C VAL A 54 -1.68 -12.42 -6.01
N HIS A 55 -0.84 -11.56 -6.61
CA HIS A 55 0.40 -11.08 -6.03
C HIS A 55 0.24 -9.66 -5.48
N THR A 56 0.91 -9.38 -4.37
CA THR A 56 0.95 -8.04 -3.80
C THR A 56 1.68 -7.09 -4.74
N SER A 57 1.09 -5.93 -5.01
CA SER A 57 1.68 -4.91 -5.86
C SER A 57 1.59 -3.51 -5.25
N ALA A 58 2.54 -2.65 -5.58
CA ALA A 58 2.55 -1.28 -5.13
C ALA A 58 2.94 -0.29 -6.23
N GLU A 59 2.45 0.94 -6.09
CA GLU A 59 2.86 2.05 -6.94
C GLU A 59 2.84 3.39 -6.21
N ARG A 60 3.67 4.31 -6.71
CA ARG A 60 3.66 5.72 -6.31
C ARG A 60 2.71 6.50 -7.21
N ARG A 61 1.56 6.92 -6.67
CA ARG A 61 0.46 7.51 -7.47
C ARG A 61 0.82 8.86 -8.09
N SER A 62 1.72 9.62 -7.49
CA SER A 62 2.23 10.87 -8.08
C SER A 62 2.98 10.66 -9.40
N LYS A 63 3.64 9.51 -9.62
CA LYS A 63 4.21 9.15 -10.95
C LYS A 63 3.16 9.04 -12.05
N ARG A 64 1.88 8.84 -11.67
CA ARG A 64 0.75 8.64 -12.58
C ARG A 64 -0.02 9.93 -12.86
N GLY A 65 0.39 11.06 -12.27
CA GLY A 65 -0.27 12.36 -12.42
C GLY A 65 -1.37 12.62 -11.40
N ASP A 66 -1.54 11.75 -10.39
CA ASP A 66 -2.49 11.98 -9.31
C ASP A 66 -2.05 13.14 -8.41
N ALA A 67 -3.01 13.95 -7.96
CA ALA A 67 -2.79 15.03 -7.00
C ALA A 67 -2.65 14.48 -5.57
N VAL A 68 -1.53 13.80 -5.28
CA VAL A 68 -1.20 13.23 -3.98
C VAL A 68 0.23 13.62 -3.55
N PRO A 69 0.57 13.53 -2.26
CA PRO A 69 1.93 13.78 -1.79
C PRO A 69 2.99 12.94 -2.51
N PRO A 70 4.23 13.45 -2.69
CA PRO A 70 5.28 12.73 -3.41
C PRO A 70 5.54 11.33 -2.86
N GLY A 71 5.48 11.13 -1.54
CA GLY A 71 5.68 9.84 -0.88
C GLY A 71 4.44 8.95 -0.76
N PHE A 72 3.34 9.28 -1.46
CA PHE A 72 2.11 8.49 -1.41
C PHE A 72 2.26 7.15 -2.16
N VAL A 73 2.06 6.05 -1.42
CA VAL A 73 2.09 4.67 -1.93
C VAL A 73 0.69 4.09 -1.90
N ARG A 74 0.27 3.47 -3.00
CA ARG A 74 -0.90 2.59 -3.05
C ARG A 74 -0.43 1.14 -3.10
N LEU A 75 -0.89 0.34 -2.16
CA LEU A 75 -0.57 -1.08 -2.00
C LEU A 75 -1.84 -1.91 -2.23
N SER A 76 -1.75 -2.88 -3.14
CA SER A 76 -2.77 -3.89 -3.41
C SER A 76 -2.30 -5.20 -2.81
N ILE A 77 -2.93 -5.64 -1.71
CA ILE A 77 -2.57 -6.88 -1.03
C ILE A 77 -3.03 -8.09 -1.86
N GLY A 78 -2.10 -9.02 -2.09
CA GLY A 78 -2.31 -10.29 -2.79
C GLY A 78 -2.71 -11.42 -1.85
N CYS A 79 -2.35 -12.65 -2.24
CA CYS A 79 -2.69 -13.90 -1.57
C CYS A 79 -1.47 -14.60 -0.95
N GLU A 80 -0.36 -13.89 -0.75
CA GLU A 80 0.82 -14.42 -0.06
C GLU A 80 0.51 -14.88 1.38
N PRO A 81 1.31 -15.80 1.96
CA PRO A 81 1.23 -16.10 3.38
C PRO A 81 1.41 -14.83 4.22
N VAL A 82 0.46 -14.60 5.14
CA VAL A 82 0.37 -13.32 5.88
C VAL A 82 1.66 -12.95 6.60
N GLU A 83 2.32 -13.93 7.24
CA GLU A 83 3.53 -13.68 8.02
C GLU A 83 4.74 -13.37 7.12
N GLU A 84 4.82 -14.03 5.97
CA GLU A 84 5.91 -13.78 5.01
C GLU A 84 5.76 -12.39 4.38
N LEU A 85 4.53 -12.02 4.01
CA LEU A 85 4.23 -10.70 3.47
C LEU A 85 4.49 -9.61 4.51
N TRP A 86 4.07 -9.82 5.76
CA TRP A 86 4.31 -8.88 6.85
C TRP A 86 5.80 -8.66 7.08
N GLN A 87 6.59 -9.74 7.19
CA GLN A 87 8.04 -9.65 7.39
C GLN A 87 8.74 -8.94 6.24
N ALA A 88 8.33 -9.18 4.99
CA ALA A 88 8.89 -8.50 3.83
C ALA A 88 8.59 -6.99 3.85
N ILE A 89 7.37 -6.60 4.20
CA ILE A 89 6.96 -5.20 4.32
C ILE A 89 7.71 -4.50 5.47
N GLU A 90 7.78 -5.13 6.64
CA GLU A 90 8.49 -4.60 7.81
C GLU A 90 9.98 -4.37 7.49
N ALA A 91 10.65 -5.36 6.91
CA ALA A 91 12.05 -5.23 6.51
C ALA A 91 12.28 -4.12 5.47
N ALA A 92 11.32 -3.89 4.57
CA ALA A 92 11.41 -2.80 3.60
C ALA A 92 11.16 -1.42 4.24
N LEU A 93 10.25 -1.33 5.21
CA LEU A 93 9.99 -0.11 5.97
C LEU A 93 11.19 0.29 6.84
N ASP A 94 11.82 -0.67 7.51
CA ASP A 94 13.00 -0.42 8.35
C ASP A 94 14.16 0.19 7.55
N LYS A 95 14.38 -0.29 6.33
CA LYS A 95 15.42 0.25 5.42
C LYS A 95 15.19 1.70 5.01
N VAL A 96 13.95 2.17 5.00
CA VAL A 96 13.61 3.55 4.59
C VAL A 96 13.28 4.47 5.78
N ALA A 97 13.24 3.92 7.00
CA ALA A 97 13.05 4.68 8.22
C ALA A 97 14.33 5.42 8.66
N SER A 98 15.50 4.82 8.41
CA SER A 98 16.83 5.43 8.62
C SER A 98 17.07 6.64 7.71
#